data_AF-A0A7V3JQ19-F1
#
_entry.id   AF-A0A7V3JQ19-F1
#
_cell.length_a   1.000
_cell.length_b   1.000
_cell.length_c   1.000
_cell.angle_alpha   90.00
_cell.angle_beta   90.00
_cell.angle_gamma   90.00
#
_symmetry.space_group_name_H-M   'P 1'
#
loop_
_entity.id
_entity.type
_entity.pdbx_description
1 polymer ?
#
loop_
_entity_poly.entity_id
_entity_poly.type
_entity_poly.pdbx_seq_one_letter_code
_entity_poly.pdbx_strand_id
1 'polypeptide(L)'
;MSGSRRLLSAVVMMGLAGYLAAFFLWPLPAEGPAAPAGWQRYHLAVLLLLPESLVEDWFGLPPEFALADRLPVVGMAGLIFVWASLLGRLLLKALKAEHLPWPERWVFSAAAGLNLLSTWTLGCGLLGLLERWCAIGLPGVATLAAAGWAFRPQRSLRRERQRRVAVTNLTPDRHADLLSSRWLWLAAPFVVVIVLGGMLPPIDFDVREYHLQAPKEFFQLGRIGFVPHNLYANMALGTEMLSLLGMVLAGDWWTGALVGKTLVALYAPLGGLALWAIGRR
;
A
#
# COMPACT_ATOMS: atom_id res chain seq x y z
N MET A 1 32.75 23.94 -30.93
CA MET A 1 32.33 23.27 -29.66
C MET A 1 31.09 22.38 -29.78
N SER A 2 30.26 22.46 -30.83
CA SER A 2 29.06 21.60 -30.98
C SER A 2 29.35 20.16 -31.44
N GLY A 3 30.40 19.95 -32.25
CA GLY A 3 30.75 18.63 -32.81
C GLY A 3 31.19 17.61 -31.75
N SER A 4 32.01 18.03 -30.78
CA SER A 4 32.48 17.16 -29.69
C SER A 4 31.34 16.69 -28.77
N ARG A 5 30.34 17.55 -28.49
CA ARG A 5 29.16 17.16 -27.72
C ARG A 5 28.29 16.14 -28.46
N ARG A 6 28.09 16.30 -29.77
CA ARG A 6 27.35 15.34 -30.59
C ARG A 6 28.03 13.98 -30.67
N LEU A 7 29.36 13.97 -30.79
CA LEU A 7 30.16 12.74 -30.79
C LEU A 7 30.05 12.02 -29.43
N LEU A 8 30.19 12.75 -28.31
CA LEU A 8 30.04 12.18 -26.97
C LEU A 8 28.64 11.59 -26.76
N SER A 9 27.58 12.32 -27.13
CA SER A 9 26.20 11.81 -27.05
C SER A 9 25.99 10.56 -27.90
N ALA A 10 26.55 10.51 -29.11
CA ALA A 10 26.45 9.33 -29.98
C ALA A 10 27.17 8.12 -29.35
N VAL A 11 28.36 8.30 -28.78
CA VAL A 11 29.09 7.23 -28.09
C VAL A 11 28.32 6.72 -26.86
N VAL A 12 27.74 7.63 -26.06
CA VAL A 12 26.91 7.24 -24.90
C VAL A 12 25.67 6.46 -25.36
N MET A 13 24.98 6.92 -26.40
CA MET A 13 23.80 6.23 -26.94
C MET A 13 24.14 4.85 -27.52
N MET A 14 25.27 4.71 -28.23
CA MET A 14 25.74 3.42 -28.71
C MET A 14 26.15 2.49 -27.57
N GLY A 15 26.83 3.02 -26.55
CA GLY A 15 27.18 2.27 -25.34
C GLY A 15 25.94 1.78 -24.59
N LEU A 16 24.93 2.64 -24.45
CA LEU A 16 23.66 2.28 -23.83
C LEU A 16 22.91 1.23 -24.65
N ALA A 17 22.86 1.38 -25.98
CA ALA A 17 22.23 0.41 -26.87
C ALA A 17 22.95 -0.95 -26.80
N GLY A 18 24.29 -0.95 -26.80
CA GLY A 18 25.11 -2.16 -26.65
C GLY A 18 24.91 -2.83 -25.28
N TYR A 19 24.86 -2.04 -24.20
CA TYR A 19 24.54 -2.54 -22.87
C TYR A 19 23.14 -3.16 -22.81
N LEU A 20 22.12 -2.49 -23.34
CA LEU A 20 20.75 -3.01 -23.35
C LEU A 20 20.65 -4.29 -24.18
N ALA A 21 21.29 -4.34 -25.35
CA ALA A 21 21.34 -5.55 -26.16
C ALA A 21 22.01 -6.71 -25.39
N ALA A 22 23.17 -6.47 -24.78
CA ALA A 22 23.85 -7.46 -23.95
C ALA A 22 22.98 -7.91 -22.76
N PHE A 23 22.31 -6.96 -22.09
CA PHE A 23 21.44 -7.24 -20.95
C PHE A 23 20.24 -8.12 -21.34
N PHE A 24 19.59 -7.83 -22.47
CA PHE A 24 18.40 -8.56 -22.93
C PHE A 24 18.71 -9.92 -23.57
N LEU A 25 19.89 -10.05 -24.18
CA LEU A 25 20.39 -11.31 -24.73
C LEU A 25 21.05 -12.21 -23.67
N TRP A 26 21.38 -11.66 -22.50
CA TRP A 26 21.95 -12.44 -21.42
C TRP A 26 20.94 -13.50 -20.94
N PRO A 27 21.35 -14.78 -20.82
CA PRO A 27 20.48 -15.83 -20.33
C PRO A 27 20.08 -15.57 -18.88
N LEU A 28 18.82 -15.81 -18.55
CA LEU A 28 18.35 -15.81 -17.18
C LEU A 28 18.99 -16.99 -16.43
N PRO A 29 19.48 -16.81 -15.20
CA PRO A 29 19.85 -17.93 -14.34
C PRO A 29 18.63 -18.84 -14.21
N ALA A 30 18.77 -20.12 -14.55
CA ALA A 30 17.69 -21.09 -14.45
C ALA A 30 17.44 -21.40 -12.97
N GLU A 31 16.68 -20.55 -12.28
CA GLU A 31 16.25 -20.79 -10.90
C GLU A 31 14.80 -21.28 -10.89
N GLY A 32 14.63 -22.58 -11.13
CA GLY A 32 13.37 -23.27 -10.92
C GLY A 32 13.13 -24.44 -11.88
N PRO A 33 12.36 -25.46 -11.46
CA PRO A 33 12.07 -26.65 -12.27
C PRO A 33 11.20 -26.39 -13.51
N ALA A 34 10.71 -25.15 -13.69
CA ALA A 34 9.82 -24.75 -14.78
C ALA A 34 10.43 -23.76 -15.78
N ALA A 35 11.66 -23.26 -15.55
CA ALA A 35 12.30 -22.33 -16.47
C ALA A 35 12.99 -23.10 -17.61
N PRO A 36 12.58 -22.94 -18.88
CA PRO A 36 13.23 -23.59 -20.00
C PRO A 36 14.70 -23.14 -20.07
N ALA A 37 15.63 -24.11 -20.18
CA ALA A 37 17.03 -23.79 -20.39
C ALA A 37 17.19 -22.89 -21.63
N GLY A 38 17.88 -21.77 -21.48
CA GLY A 38 18.13 -20.83 -22.58
C GLY A 38 17.15 -19.64 -22.69
N TRP A 39 16.25 -19.45 -21.72
CA TRP A 39 15.46 -18.23 -21.64
C TRP A 39 16.35 -16.99 -21.49
N GLN A 40 16.32 -16.12 -22.49
CA GLN A 40 16.95 -14.79 -22.45
C GLN A 40 15.94 -13.75 -21.98
N ARG A 41 16.40 -12.66 -21.37
CA ARG A 41 15.52 -11.62 -20.80
C ARG A 41 14.57 -10.98 -21.82
N TYR A 42 14.89 -10.95 -23.12
CA TYR A 42 13.97 -10.45 -24.15
C TYR A 42 12.68 -11.28 -24.27
N HIS A 43 12.68 -12.56 -23.87
CA HIS A 43 11.47 -13.38 -23.83
C HIS A 43 10.43 -12.83 -22.86
N LEU A 44 10.85 -12.10 -21.81
CA LEU A 44 9.93 -11.37 -20.93
C LEU A 44 9.20 -10.24 -21.66
N ALA A 45 9.83 -9.61 -22.66
CA ALA A 45 9.16 -8.63 -23.51
C ALA A 45 8.19 -9.30 -24.50
N VAL A 46 8.44 -10.55 -24.90
CA VAL A 46 7.49 -11.34 -25.70
C VAL A 46 6.26 -11.73 -24.88
N LEU A 47 6.39 -11.98 -23.58
CA LEU A 47 5.23 -12.19 -22.69
C LEU A 47 4.28 -10.97 -22.68
N LEU A 48 4.80 -9.74 -22.84
CA LEU A 48 3.95 -8.54 -22.98
C LEU A 48 3.15 -8.53 -24.29
N LEU A 49 3.57 -9.29 -25.30
CA LEU A 49 2.91 -9.43 -26.60
C LEU A 49 2.01 -10.67 -26.67
N LEU A 50 1.99 -11.51 -25.62
CA LEU A 50 1.16 -12.71 -25.48
C LEU A 50 0.12 -12.49 -24.38
N PRO A 51 -0.89 -11.62 -24.62
CA PRO A 51 -1.92 -11.33 -23.62
C PRO A 51 -2.68 -12.60 -23.18
N GLU A 52 -2.81 -13.59 -24.05
CA GLU A 52 -3.40 -14.90 -23.73
C GLU A 52 -2.61 -15.65 -22.65
N SER A 53 -1.28 -15.66 -22.72
CA SER A 53 -0.43 -16.30 -21.71
C SER A 53 -0.49 -15.55 -20.38
N LEU A 54 -0.55 -14.21 -20.43
CA LEU A 54 -0.77 -13.40 -19.23
C LEU A 54 -2.15 -13.66 -18.61
N VAL A 55 -3.19 -13.86 -19.42
CA VAL A 55 -4.53 -14.23 -18.95
C VAL A 55 -4.51 -15.63 -18.33
N GLU A 56 -3.86 -16.61 -18.94
CA GLU A 56 -3.71 -17.95 -18.36
C GLU A 56 -2.92 -17.93 -17.04
N ASP A 57 -1.85 -17.14 -16.95
CA ASP A 57 -1.07 -16.99 -15.72
C ASP A 57 -1.86 -16.26 -14.61
N TRP A 58 -2.74 -15.33 -14.98
CA TRP A 58 -3.51 -14.53 -14.02
C TRP A 58 -4.81 -15.20 -13.58
N PHE A 59 -5.45 -15.97 -14.45
CA PHE A 59 -6.75 -16.59 -14.23
C PHE A 59 -6.69 -18.12 -14.13
N GLY A 60 -5.56 -18.74 -14.43
CA GLY A 60 -5.41 -20.19 -14.44
C GLY A 60 -5.93 -20.86 -15.71
N LEU A 61 -5.88 -22.18 -15.72
CA LEU A 61 -6.37 -23.05 -16.79
C LEU A 61 -7.28 -24.14 -16.20
N PRO A 62 -8.61 -24.07 -16.36
CA PRO A 62 -9.34 -23.03 -17.08
C PRO A 62 -9.28 -21.65 -16.38
N PRO A 63 -9.44 -20.54 -17.12
CA PRO A 63 -9.42 -19.20 -16.55
C PRO A 63 -10.63 -19.00 -15.62
N GLU A 64 -10.37 -18.99 -14.32
CA GLU A 64 -11.36 -18.74 -13.28
C GLU A 64 -11.11 -17.37 -12.65
N PHE A 65 -12.14 -16.53 -12.64
CA PHE A 65 -12.14 -15.30 -11.85
C PHE A 65 -12.29 -15.66 -10.37
N ALA A 66 -11.18 -16.03 -9.73
CA ALA A 66 -11.09 -16.25 -8.30
C ALA A 66 -11.14 -14.93 -7.48
N LEU A 67 -11.97 -13.96 -7.90
CA LEU A 67 -12.20 -12.71 -7.15
C LEU A 67 -12.84 -12.99 -5.80
N ALA A 68 -13.58 -14.09 -5.67
CA ALA A 68 -14.15 -14.53 -4.40
C ALA A 68 -13.06 -14.86 -3.36
N ASP A 69 -11.96 -15.48 -3.79
CA ASP A 69 -10.82 -15.81 -2.92
C ASP A 69 -10.09 -14.56 -2.39
N ARG A 70 -10.34 -13.42 -3.05
CA ARG A 70 -9.80 -12.10 -2.67
C ARG A 70 -10.68 -11.41 -1.63
N LEU A 71 -11.94 -11.83 -1.45
CA LEU A 71 -12.88 -11.22 -0.51
C LEU A 71 -12.39 -11.21 0.95
N PRO A 72 -11.82 -12.31 1.50
CA PRO A 72 -11.29 -12.29 2.86
C PRO A 72 -10.15 -11.28 3.03
N VAL A 73 -9.25 -11.22 2.04
CA VAL A 73 -8.09 -10.31 2.05
C VAL A 73 -8.54 -8.85 2.00
N VAL A 74 -9.37 -8.48 1.02
CA VAL A 74 -9.85 -7.08 0.89
C VAL A 74 -10.77 -6.69 2.03
N GLY A 75 -11.59 -7.62 2.53
CA GLY A 75 -12.48 -7.39 3.67
C GLY A 75 -11.68 -7.05 4.92
N MET A 76 -10.68 -7.87 5.26
CA MET A 76 -9.83 -7.63 6.43
C MET A 76 -8.93 -6.40 6.27
N ALA A 77 -8.30 -6.22 5.11
CA ALA A 77 -7.51 -5.01 4.83
C ALA A 77 -8.39 -3.75 4.92
N GLY A 78 -9.62 -3.81 4.40
CA GLY A 78 -10.61 -2.73 4.51
C GLY A 78 -11.00 -2.42 5.95
N LEU A 79 -11.24 -3.45 6.77
CA LEU A 79 -11.54 -3.26 8.20
C LEU A 79 -10.37 -2.61 8.95
N ILE A 80 -9.13 -3.09 8.73
CA ILE A 80 -7.93 -2.51 9.35
C ILE A 80 -7.73 -1.06 8.86
N PHE A 81 -7.94 -0.79 7.57
CA PHE A 81 -7.81 0.55 7.02
C PHE A 81 -8.86 1.53 7.57
N VAL A 82 -10.11 1.08 7.73
CA VAL A 82 -11.17 1.86 8.38
C VAL A 82 -10.81 2.12 9.84
N TRP A 83 -10.36 1.10 10.57
CA TRP A 83 -9.91 1.24 11.95
C TRP A 83 -8.78 2.27 12.06
N ALA A 84 -7.73 2.15 11.24
CA ALA A 84 -6.64 3.11 11.15
C ALA A 84 -7.16 4.53 10.89
N SER A 85 -8.00 4.70 9.86
CA SER A 85 -8.55 6.01 9.48
C SER A 85 -9.36 6.64 10.61
N LEU A 86 -10.15 5.86 11.34
CA LEU A 86 -10.91 6.34 12.50
C LEU A 86 -9.99 6.73 13.65
N LEU A 87 -8.98 5.91 13.94
CA LEU A 87 -7.97 6.20 14.96
C LEU A 87 -7.23 7.51 14.65
N GLY A 88 -6.78 7.69 13.41
CA GLY A 88 -6.14 8.93 13.01
C GLY A 88 -7.08 10.12 12.98
N ARG A 89 -8.38 9.95 12.69
CA ARG A 89 -9.36 11.04 12.83
C ARG A 89 -9.53 11.48 14.29
N LEU A 90 -9.58 10.51 15.22
CA LEU A 90 -9.61 10.81 16.65
C LEU A 90 -8.35 11.55 17.08
N LEU A 91 -7.18 11.14 16.58
CA LEU A 91 -5.92 11.85 16.81
C LEU A 91 -5.96 13.28 16.27
N LEU A 92 -6.38 13.49 15.01
CA LEU A 92 -6.49 14.83 14.44
C LEU A 92 -7.46 15.72 15.24
N LYS A 93 -8.56 15.14 15.74
CA LYS A 93 -9.48 15.83 16.65
C LYS A 93 -8.81 16.20 17.98
N ALA A 94 -8.07 15.28 18.59
CA ALA A 94 -7.32 15.53 19.82
C ALA A 94 -6.27 16.65 19.62
N LEU A 95 -5.63 16.70 18.45
CA LEU A 95 -4.67 17.74 18.06
C LEU A 95 -5.33 19.04 17.56
N LYS A 96 -6.66 19.13 17.55
CA LYS A 96 -7.43 20.28 17.02
C LYS A 96 -7.11 20.63 15.56
N ALA A 97 -6.68 19.63 14.77
CA ALA A 97 -6.33 19.75 13.35
C ALA A 97 -7.53 19.49 12.40
N GLU A 98 -8.77 19.61 12.87
CA GLU A 98 -9.98 19.34 12.07
C GLU A 98 -10.27 20.42 11.01
N HIS A 99 -9.53 21.54 11.04
CA HIS A 99 -9.64 22.66 10.12
C HIS A 99 -9.06 22.36 8.73
N LEU A 100 -8.30 21.27 8.58
CA LEU A 100 -7.75 20.84 7.29
C LEU A 100 -8.85 20.58 6.26
N PRO A 101 -8.61 20.89 4.98
CA PRO A 101 -9.55 20.59 3.91
C PRO A 101 -9.74 19.07 3.78
N TRP A 102 -10.85 18.68 3.15
CA TRP A 102 -11.29 17.28 3.10
C TRP A 102 -10.20 16.29 2.64
N PRO A 103 -9.45 16.53 1.53
CA PRO A 103 -8.47 15.56 1.04
C PRO A 103 -7.33 15.32 2.03
N GLU A 104 -6.76 16.40 2.57
CA GLU A 104 -5.67 16.33 3.53
C GLU A 104 -6.11 15.69 4.82
N ARG A 105 -7.27 16.07 5.33
CA ARG A 105 -7.81 15.46 6.55
C ARG A 105 -7.95 13.95 6.39
N TRP A 106 -8.38 13.47 5.21
CA TRP A 106 -8.42 12.04 4.91
C TRP A 106 -7.01 11.42 4.89
N VAL A 107 -6.09 11.99 4.09
CA VAL A 107 -4.71 11.50 3.97
C VAL A 107 -4.03 11.44 5.34
N PHE A 108 -4.02 12.53 6.09
CA PHE A 108 -3.39 12.59 7.40
C PHE A 108 -4.08 11.65 8.40
N SER A 109 -5.41 11.51 8.35
CA SER A 109 -6.10 10.56 9.24
C SER A 109 -5.72 9.10 8.91
N ALA A 110 -5.67 8.73 7.63
CA ALA A 110 -5.31 7.37 7.23
C ALA A 110 -3.83 7.08 7.55
N ALA A 111 -2.92 7.98 7.15
CA ALA A 111 -1.48 7.80 7.35
C ALA A 111 -1.09 7.78 8.82
N ALA A 112 -1.58 8.73 9.63
CA ALA A 112 -1.31 8.75 11.07
C ALA A 112 -1.92 7.53 11.77
N GLY A 113 -3.12 7.12 11.36
CA GLY A 113 -3.76 5.91 11.84
C GLY A 113 -2.96 4.63 11.57
N LEU A 114 -2.51 4.44 10.33
CA LEU A 114 -1.69 3.28 9.94
C LEU A 114 -0.37 3.26 10.70
N ASN A 115 0.27 4.42 10.89
CA ASN A 115 1.49 4.53 11.69
C ASN A 115 1.25 4.19 13.17
N LEU A 116 0.13 4.64 13.76
CA LEU A 116 -0.26 4.29 15.12
C LEU A 116 -0.51 2.79 15.28
N LEU A 117 -1.23 2.15 14.34
CA LEU A 117 -1.48 0.71 14.39
C LEU A 117 -0.20 -0.12 14.22
N SER A 118 0.68 0.29 13.31
CA SER A 118 2.02 -0.30 13.16
C SER A 118 2.80 -0.21 14.48
N THR A 119 2.87 0.98 15.07
CA THR A 119 3.59 1.21 16.34
C THR A 119 2.98 0.44 17.50
N TRP A 120 1.64 0.36 17.57
CA TRP A 120 0.93 -0.43 18.57
C TRP A 120 1.26 -1.93 18.43
N THR A 121 1.27 -2.44 17.21
CA THR A 121 1.60 -3.84 16.92
C THR A 121 3.03 -4.16 17.31
N LEU A 122 3.97 -3.25 17.00
CA LEU A 122 5.35 -3.35 17.47
C LEU A 122 5.41 -3.42 19.00
N GLY A 123 4.74 -2.50 19.70
CA GLY A 123 4.70 -2.48 21.16
C GLY A 123 4.14 -3.77 21.76
N CYS A 124 3.04 -4.28 21.21
CA CYS A 124 2.47 -5.57 21.61
C CYS A 124 3.44 -6.72 21.36
N GLY A 125 4.13 -6.69 20.23
CA GLY A 125 5.15 -7.68 19.86
C GLY A 125 6.32 -7.73 20.82
N LEU A 126 6.90 -6.57 21.15
CA LEU A 126 8.02 -6.47 22.09
C LEU A 126 7.63 -6.91 23.52
N LEU A 127 6.37 -6.72 23.89
CA LEU A 127 5.83 -7.17 25.19
C LEU A 127 5.37 -8.64 25.19
N GLY A 128 5.44 -9.35 24.06
CA GLY A 128 4.97 -10.73 23.93
C GLY A 128 3.45 -10.88 24.08
N LEU A 129 2.69 -9.89 23.60
CA LEU A 129 1.24 -9.82 23.71
C LEU A 129 0.52 -10.15 22.39
N LEU A 130 1.22 -10.62 21.35
CA LEU A 130 0.61 -10.86 20.02
C LEU A 130 -0.48 -11.92 20.05
N GLU A 131 -0.30 -12.97 20.85
CA GLU A 131 -1.30 -14.05 20.99
C GLU A 131 -2.53 -13.62 21.81
N ARG A 132 -2.46 -12.51 22.53
CA ARG A 132 -3.56 -12.04 23.37
C ARG A 132 -4.53 -11.23 22.52
N TRP A 133 -5.64 -11.85 22.13
CA TRP A 133 -6.70 -11.16 21.37
C TRP A 133 -7.11 -9.82 22.02
N CYS A 134 -7.11 -9.75 23.35
CA CYS A 134 -7.43 -8.52 24.09
C CYS A 134 -6.48 -7.36 23.76
N ALA A 135 -5.18 -7.63 23.55
CA ALA A 135 -4.18 -6.62 23.28
C ALA A 135 -4.33 -6.00 21.88
N ILE A 136 -4.89 -6.73 20.92
CA ILE A 136 -5.02 -6.27 19.53
C ILE A 136 -6.47 -5.90 19.20
N GLY A 137 -7.44 -6.69 19.62
CA GLY A 137 -8.87 -6.52 19.31
C GLY A 137 -9.57 -5.45 20.15
N LEU A 138 -9.31 -5.35 21.46
CA LEU A 138 -9.98 -4.35 22.32
C LEU A 138 -9.69 -2.91 21.89
N PRO A 139 -8.45 -2.52 21.52
CA PRO A 139 -8.20 -1.19 20.96
C PRO A 139 -9.03 -0.89 19.71
N GLY A 140 -9.30 -1.90 18.87
CA GLY A 140 -10.20 -1.78 17.72
C GLY A 140 -11.62 -1.41 18.13
N VAL A 141 -12.20 -2.18 19.06
CA VAL A 141 -13.55 -1.91 19.59
C VAL A 141 -13.62 -0.55 20.29
N ALA A 142 -12.62 -0.21 21.11
CA ALA A 142 -12.53 1.07 21.79
C ALA A 142 -12.46 2.24 20.80
N THR A 143 -11.69 2.09 19.71
CA THR A 143 -11.60 3.10 18.65
C THR A 143 -12.96 3.33 17.98
N LEU A 144 -13.69 2.26 17.66
CA LEU A 144 -15.03 2.34 17.06
C LEU A 144 -16.02 3.03 18.00
N ALA A 145 -16.02 2.67 19.29
CA ALA A 145 -16.87 3.30 20.29
C ALA A 145 -16.56 4.80 20.47
N ALA A 146 -15.26 5.13 20.57
CA ALA A 146 -14.80 6.51 20.68
C ALA A 146 -15.15 7.35 19.45
N ALA A 147 -14.97 6.80 18.23
CA ALA A 147 -15.36 7.46 16.99
C ALA A 147 -16.89 7.65 16.91
N GLY A 148 -17.66 6.62 17.27
CA GLY A 148 -19.11 6.67 17.31
C GLY A 148 -19.65 7.72 18.28
N TRP A 149 -18.97 7.96 19.40
CA TRP A 149 -19.27 9.04 20.34
C TRP A 149 -18.81 10.41 19.82
N ALA A 150 -17.57 10.50 19.36
CA ALA A 150 -16.93 11.76 18.97
C ALA A 150 -17.56 12.40 17.72
N PHE A 151 -18.13 11.58 16.83
CA PHE A 151 -18.73 12.04 15.56
C PHE A 151 -20.25 11.85 15.52
N ARG A 152 -20.91 11.74 16.69
CA ARG A 152 -22.38 11.73 16.74
C ARG A 152 -22.93 12.95 15.99
N PRO A 153 -23.95 12.76 15.13
CA PRO A 153 -24.53 13.84 14.35
C PRO A 153 -25.19 14.86 15.28
N GLN A 154 -24.45 15.89 15.69
CA GLN A 154 -24.99 17.05 16.38
C GLN A 154 -25.79 17.87 15.37
N ARG A 155 -27.10 17.60 15.32
CA ARG A 155 -28.06 18.22 14.39
C ARG A 155 -28.10 19.75 14.48
N SER A 156 -27.68 20.35 15.60
CA SER A 156 -27.74 21.80 15.85
C SER A 156 -26.63 22.60 15.13
N LEU A 157 -25.39 22.13 15.11
CA LEU A 157 -24.24 22.88 14.54
C LEU A 157 -24.14 22.81 13.01
N ARG A 158 -24.77 21.81 12.38
CA ARG A 158 -24.73 21.60 10.93
C ARG A 158 -25.53 22.66 10.16
N ARG A 159 -26.63 23.17 10.74
CA ARG A 159 -27.45 24.25 10.15
C ARG A 159 -26.71 25.59 10.12
N GLU A 160 -25.88 25.87 11.11
CA GLU A 160 -25.18 27.15 11.24
C GLU A 160 -23.93 27.23 10.34
N ARG A 161 -23.22 26.09 10.17
CA ARG A 161 -22.10 25.99 9.23
C ARG A 161 -22.54 26.03 7.76
N GLN A 162 -23.69 25.44 7.43
CA GLN A 162 -24.29 25.54 6.08
C GLN A 162 -24.70 26.97 5.73
N ARG A 163 -25.13 27.78 6.71
CA ARG A 163 -25.40 29.21 6.52
C ARG A 163 -24.13 30.04 6.23
N ARG A 164 -22.98 29.72 6.85
CA ARG A 164 -21.72 30.44 6.60
C ARG A 164 -21.05 30.09 5.27
N VAL A 165 -21.13 28.83 4.83
CA VAL A 165 -20.51 28.38 3.57
C VAL A 165 -21.28 28.89 2.32
N ALA A 166 -22.57 29.19 2.47
CA ALA A 166 -23.34 29.82 1.39
C ALA A 166 -22.87 31.25 1.02
N VAL A 167 -22.00 31.88 1.83
CA VAL A 167 -21.58 33.27 1.66
C VAL A 167 -20.21 33.43 0.97
N THR A 168 -19.44 32.35 0.78
CA THR A 168 -18.03 32.43 0.34
C THR A 168 -17.71 31.82 -1.03
N ASN A 169 -18.68 31.74 -1.95
CA ASN A 169 -18.43 31.28 -3.31
C ASN A 169 -18.46 32.43 -4.33
N LEU A 170 -17.40 33.23 -4.38
CA LEU A 170 -17.11 34.09 -5.53
C LEU A 170 -15.61 34.13 -5.79
N THR A 171 -15.13 33.18 -6.59
CA THR A 171 -14.25 33.38 -7.76
C THR A 171 -13.83 32.00 -8.29
N PRO A 172 -14.08 31.67 -9.57
CA PRO A 172 -13.52 30.49 -10.19
C PRO A 172 -12.06 30.77 -10.55
N ASP A 173 -11.14 30.10 -9.87
CA ASP A 173 -9.72 30.18 -10.18
C ASP A 173 -9.44 29.39 -11.47
N ARG A 174 -9.10 30.09 -12.55
CA ARG A 174 -8.98 29.54 -13.92
C ARG A 174 -7.78 28.61 -14.09
N HIS A 175 -6.86 28.55 -13.12
CA HIS A 175 -5.73 27.62 -13.13
C HIS A 175 -6.07 26.21 -12.58
N ALA A 176 -7.27 26.01 -12.01
CA ALA A 176 -7.69 24.77 -11.36
C ALA A 176 -8.26 23.69 -12.31
N ASP A 177 -8.27 23.90 -13.62
CA ASP A 177 -8.93 22.99 -14.57
C ASP A 177 -8.19 21.65 -14.77
N LEU A 178 -6.86 21.64 -14.60
CA LEU A 178 -6.02 20.45 -14.77
C LEU A 178 -5.99 19.55 -13.51
N LEU A 179 -6.01 20.15 -12.31
CA LEU A 179 -6.04 19.42 -11.02
C LEU A 179 -7.46 19.32 -10.43
N SER A 180 -8.48 19.58 -11.26
CA SER A 180 -9.87 19.42 -10.86
C SER A 180 -10.17 18.00 -10.39
N SER A 181 -10.99 17.86 -9.34
CA SER A 181 -11.43 16.55 -8.82
C SER A 181 -12.08 15.68 -9.89
N ARG A 182 -12.60 16.28 -10.98
CA ARG A 182 -13.19 15.56 -12.12
C ARG A 182 -12.20 14.65 -12.85
N TRP A 183 -10.90 14.81 -12.65
CA TRP A 183 -9.87 13.99 -13.29
C TRP A 183 -9.39 12.84 -12.40
N LEU A 184 -9.83 12.77 -11.12
CA LEU A 184 -9.39 11.72 -10.20
C LEU A 184 -9.79 10.31 -10.65
N TRP A 185 -10.82 10.16 -11.48
CA TRP A 185 -11.19 8.86 -12.04
C TRP A 185 -10.08 8.29 -12.96
N LEU A 186 -9.22 9.13 -13.55
CA LEU A 186 -8.07 8.66 -14.32
C LEU A 186 -7.07 7.89 -13.46
N ALA A 187 -7.05 8.12 -12.14
CA ALA A 187 -6.24 7.35 -11.21
C ALA A 187 -6.85 5.96 -10.92
N ALA A 188 -8.16 5.78 -11.12
CA ALA A 188 -8.86 4.54 -10.77
C ALA A 188 -8.23 3.25 -11.34
N PRO A 189 -7.88 3.15 -12.65
CA PRO A 189 -7.24 1.94 -13.18
C PRO A 189 -5.91 1.63 -12.47
N PHE A 190 -5.10 2.65 -12.15
CA PHE A 190 -3.85 2.47 -11.44
C PHE A 190 -4.08 2.02 -9.99
N VAL A 191 -5.06 2.61 -9.30
CA VAL A 191 -5.42 2.19 -7.94
C VAL A 191 -5.90 0.74 -7.94
N VAL A 192 -6.73 0.36 -8.91
CA VAL A 192 -7.20 -1.03 -9.05
C VAL A 192 -6.03 -1.99 -9.24
N VAL A 193 -5.11 -1.70 -10.16
CA VAL A 193 -3.92 -2.54 -10.40
C VAL A 193 -3.04 -2.62 -9.16
N ILE A 194 -2.79 -1.51 -8.47
CA ILE A 194 -1.97 -1.47 -7.25
C ILE A 194 -2.60 -2.31 -6.13
N VAL A 195 -3.91 -2.16 -5.90
CA VAL A 195 -4.61 -2.90 -4.83
C VAL A 195 -4.67 -4.38 -5.18
N LEU A 196 -5.07 -4.75 -6.40
CA LEU A 196 -5.13 -6.15 -6.82
C LEU A 196 -3.74 -6.80 -6.80
N GLY A 197 -2.70 -6.10 -7.25
CA GLY A 197 -1.30 -6.57 -7.17
C GLY A 197 -0.82 -6.75 -5.73
N GLY A 198 -1.29 -5.89 -4.81
CA GLY A 198 -1.07 -6.03 -3.36
C GLY A 198 -1.67 -7.32 -2.77
N MET A 199 -2.73 -7.85 -3.39
CA MET A 199 -3.41 -9.07 -2.96
C MET A 199 -2.81 -10.35 -3.56
N LEU A 200 -1.93 -10.23 -4.55
CA LEU A 200 -1.28 -11.38 -5.19
C LEU A 200 -0.16 -11.94 -4.29
N PRO A 201 0.08 -13.27 -4.33
CA PRO A 201 1.25 -13.87 -3.72
C PRO A 201 2.53 -13.14 -4.16
N PRO A 202 3.46 -12.85 -3.24
CA PRO A 202 4.71 -12.18 -3.57
C PRO A 202 5.62 -13.13 -4.36
N ILE A 203 6.15 -12.64 -5.48
CA ILE A 203 7.16 -13.35 -6.27
C ILE A 203 8.56 -12.76 -6.04
N ASP A 204 8.61 -11.48 -5.65
CA ASP A 204 9.85 -10.74 -5.47
C ASP A 204 10.62 -11.25 -4.24
N PHE A 205 11.94 -11.39 -4.41
CA PHE A 205 12.83 -11.93 -3.39
C PHE A 205 12.82 -11.07 -2.13
N ASP A 206 12.90 -9.75 -2.28
CA ASP A 206 12.88 -8.80 -1.17
C ASP A 206 11.61 -8.89 -0.31
N VAL A 207 10.46 -8.96 -0.98
CA VAL A 207 9.17 -9.07 -0.31
C VAL A 207 9.09 -10.35 0.52
N ARG A 208 9.59 -11.46 -0.03
CA ARG A 208 9.58 -12.76 0.64
C ARG A 208 10.60 -12.81 1.78
N GLU A 209 11.85 -12.45 1.51
CA GLU A 209 12.99 -12.66 2.39
C GLU A 209 13.00 -11.73 3.61
N TYR A 210 12.54 -10.48 3.46
CA TYR A 210 12.62 -9.54 4.58
C TYR A 210 11.37 -8.72 4.86
N HIS A 211 10.49 -8.44 3.89
CA HIS A 211 9.24 -7.74 4.21
C HIS A 211 8.19 -8.66 4.86
N LEU A 212 8.21 -9.97 4.58
CA LEU A 212 7.23 -10.93 5.08
C LEU A 212 7.81 -12.03 5.97
N GLN A 213 9.08 -12.42 5.75
CA GLN A 213 9.70 -13.44 6.59
C GLN A 213 9.80 -13.01 8.06
N ALA A 214 10.24 -11.77 8.32
CA ALA A 214 10.36 -11.27 9.69
C ALA A 214 8.99 -11.21 10.42
N PRO A 215 7.93 -10.57 9.86
CA PRO A 215 6.59 -10.66 10.43
C PRO A 215 6.09 -12.09 10.65
N LYS A 216 6.35 -12.99 9.70
CA LYS A 216 5.96 -14.39 9.84
C LYS A 216 6.62 -15.06 11.04
N GLU A 217 7.92 -14.88 11.21
CA GLU A 217 8.64 -15.45 12.36
C GLU A 217 8.13 -14.86 13.69
N PHE A 218 7.89 -13.55 13.76
CA PHE A 218 7.31 -12.94 14.97
C PHE A 218 5.91 -13.44 15.29
N PHE A 219 5.08 -13.65 14.26
CA PHE A 219 3.76 -14.25 14.40
C PHE A 219 3.86 -15.67 14.96
N GLN A 220 4.75 -16.50 14.38
CA GLN A 220 4.96 -17.88 14.82
C GLN A 220 5.52 -17.97 16.24
N LEU A 221 6.34 -16.99 16.65
CA LEU A 221 6.90 -16.92 17.99
C LEU A 221 5.97 -16.26 19.03
N GLY A 222 4.86 -15.65 18.59
CA GLY A 222 3.95 -14.88 19.44
C GLY A 222 4.56 -13.60 20.03
N ARG A 223 5.77 -13.22 19.60
CA ARG A 223 6.53 -12.05 20.08
C ARG A 223 7.55 -11.56 19.07
N ILE A 224 7.94 -10.30 19.20
CA ILE A 224 9.07 -9.71 18.46
C ILE A 224 10.34 -9.87 19.30
N GLY A 225 11.41 -10.36 18.68
CA GLY A 225 12.71 -10.57 19.32
C GLY A 225 13.84 -10.55 18.31
N PHE A 226 15.07 -10.71 18.80
CA PHE A 226 16.25 -10.76 17.93
C PHE A 226 16.24 -12.01 17.07
N VAL A 227 16.46 -11.84 15.76
CA VAL A 227 16.49 -12.94 14.78
C VAL A 227 17.91 -13.07 14.22
N PRO A 228 18.73 -14.03 14.71
CA PRO A 228 20.15 -14.09 14.39
C PRO A 228 20.45 -14.40 12.92
N HIS A 229 19.55 -15.10 12.22
CA HIS A 229 19.73 -15.50 10.83
C HIS A 229 19.17 -14.51 9.82
N ASN A 230 18.46 -13.46 10.25
CA ASN A 230 17.87 -12.46 9.36
C ASN A 230 18.24 -11.05 9.83
N LEU A 231 19.24 -10.44 9.18
CA LEU A 231 19.69 -9.08 9.53
C LEU A 231 18.55 -8.06 9.42
N TYR A 232 17.70 -8.17 8.40
CA TYR A 232 16.62 -7.23 8.12
C TYR A 232 15.51 -7.28 9.18
N ALA A 233 15.28 -8.44 9.78
CA ALA A 233 14.35 -8.61 10.89
C ALA A 233 14.74 -7.77 12.13
N ASN A 234 15.99 -7.31 12.22
CA ASN A 234 16.50 -6.49 13.31
C ASN A 234 16.60 -4.99 12.94
N MET A 235 16.12 -4.60 11.76
CA MET A 235 16.05 -3.19 11.34
C MET A 235 14.72 -2.54 11.74
N ALA A 236 14.52 -1.27 11.37
CA ALA A 236 13.24 -0.60 11.58
C ALA A 236 12.15 -1.19 10.68
N LEU A 237 11.13 -1.81 11.28
CA LEU A 237 10.09 -2.58 10.59
C LEU A 237 8.74 -1.84 10.54
N GLY A 238 8.74 -0.58 10.10
CA GLY A 238 7.56 0.29 10.17
C GLY A 238 6.32 -0.32 9.49
N THR A 239 6.36 -0.51 8.18
CA THR A 239 5.22 -1.02 7.41
C THR A 239 4.98 -2.52 7.61
N GLU A 240 6.03 -3.26 7.94
CA GLU A 240 6.02 -4.71 8.18
C GLU A 240 5.15 -5.09 9.38
N MET A 241 5.01 -4.19 10.36
CA MET A 241 4.07 -4.38 11.47
C MET A 241 2.60 -4.42 11.03
N LEU A 242 2.24 -3.84 9.88
CA LEU A 242 0.89 -3.98 9.32
C LEU A 242 0.66 -5.40 8.79
N SER A 243 1.71 -6.04 8.25
CA SER A 243 1.68 -7.46 7.90
C SER A 243 1.55 -8.32 9.14
N LEU A 244 2.33 -8.05 10.19
CA LEU A 244 2.20 -8.77 11.46
C LEU A 244 0.78 -8.63 12.05
N LEU A 245 0.21 -7.42 12.03
CA LEU A 245 -1.16 -7.17 12.48
C LEU A 245 -2.17 -7.99 11.67
N GLY A 246 -2.00 -8.04 10.35
CA GLY A 246 -2.82 -8.88 9.46
C GLY A 246 -2.75 -10.35 9.83
N MET A 247 -1.54 -10.88 10.09
CA MET A 247 -1.34 -12.28 10.51
C MET A 247 -2.01 -12.58 11.84
N VAL A 248 -1.88 -11.71 12.83
CA VAL A 248 -2.50 -11.88 14.15
C VAL A 248 -4.03 -11.85 14.05
N LEU A 249 -4.60 -10.92 13.29
CA LEU A 249 -6.06 -10.81 13.13
C LEU A 249 -6.65 -11.93 12.28
N ALA A 250 -5.91 -12.43 11.29
CA ALA A 250 -6.30 -13.58 10.48
C ALA A 250 -6.14 -14.91 11.22
N GLY A 251 -5.25 -14.97 12.22
CA GLY A 251 -4.83 -16.24 12.83
C GLY A 251 -4.03 -17.13 11.87
N ASP A 252 -3.58 -16.57 10.75
CA ASP A 252 -2.88 -17.27 9.67
C ASP A 252 -1.83 -16.35 9.05
N TRP A 253 -0.61 -16.87 8.87
CA TRP A 253 0.49 -16.09 8.34
C TRP A 253 0.33 -15.81 6.85
N TRP A 254 -0.26 -16.73 6.08
CA TRP A 254 -0.38 -16.61 4.63
C TRP A 254 -1.41 -15.54 4.25
N THR A 255 -2.64 -15.69 4.72
CA THR A 255 -3.72 -14.72 4.49
C THR A 255 -3.37 -13.36 5.09
N GLY A 256 -2.80 -13.36 6.29
CA GLY A 256 -2.33 -12.14 6.96
C GLY A 256 -1.22 -11.40 6.21
N ALA A 257 -0.30 -12.13 5.57
CA ALA A 257 0.72 -11.53 4.70
C ALA A 257 0.09 -10.81 3.51
N LEU A 258 -0.92 -11.42 2.86
CA LEU A 258 -1.65 -10.78 1.75
C LEU A 258 -2.42 -9.55 2.22
N VAL A 259 -3.05 -9.61 3.39
CA VAL A 259 -3.71 -8.46 4.02
C VAL A 259 -2.72 -7.32 4.28
N GLY A 260 -1.57 -7.64 4.87
CA GLY A 260 -0.46 -6.71 5.10
C GLY A 260 0.04 -6.03 3.83
N LYS A 261 0.34 -6.84 2.81
CA LYS A 261 0.79 -6.34 1.50
C LYS A 261 -0.27 -5.46 0.84
N THR A 262 -1.55 -5.81 0.97
CA THR A 262 -2.66 -4.97 0.50
C THR A 262 -2.72 -3.64 1.24
N LEU A 263 -2.52 -3.61 2.56
CA LEU A 263 -2.44 -2.36 3.34
C LEU A 263 -1.24 -1.51 2.92
N VAL A 264 -0.07 -2.11 2.71
CA VAL A 264 1.13 -1.40 2.22
C VAL A 264 0.89 -0.82 0.83
N ALA A 265 0.20 -1.55 -0.05
CA ALA A 265 -0.16 -1.05 -1.38
C ALA A 265 -1.02 0.23 -1.33
N LEU A 266 -1.80 0.46 -0.26
CA LEU A 266 -2.59 1.69 -0.08
C LEU A 266 -1.76 2.96 0.17
N TYR A 267 -0.47 2.84 0.52
CA TYR A 267 0.39 4.02 0.66
C TYR A 267 0.61 4.74 -0.68
N ALA A 268 0.66 4.03 -1.81
CA ALA A 268 0.80 4.64 -3.13
C ALA A 268 -0.40 5.55 -3.51
N PRO A 269 -1.68 5.09 -3.46
CA PRO A 269 -2.82 5.96 -3.72
C PRO A 269 -2.99 7.04 -2.65
N LEU A 270 -2.67 6.78 -1.38
CA LEU A 270 -2.66 7.82 -0.34
C LEU A 270 -1.61 8.91 -0.65
N GLY A 271 -0.42 8.53 -1.09
CA GLY A 271 0.64 9.45 -1.51
C GLY A 271 0.22 10.25 -2.74
N GLY A 272 -0.39 9.61 -3.74
CA GLY A 272 -0.97 10.29 -4.90
C GLY A 272 -2.04 11.31 -4.51
N LEU A 273 -2.94 10.94 -3.59
CA LEU A 273 -3.96 11.85 -3.05
C LEU A 273 -3.33 13.01 -2.26
N ALA A 274 -2.25 12.74 -1.52
CA ALA A 274 -1.50 13.77 -0.79
C ALA A 274 -0.86 14.79 -1.74
N LEU A 275 -0.18 14.32 -2.79
CA LEU A 275 0.43 15.17 -3.81
C LEU A 275 -0.62 16.00 -4.55
N TRP A 276 -1.75 15.38 -4.91
CA TRP A 276 -2.87 16.10 -5.51
C TRP A 276 -3.44 17.18 -4.57
N ALA A 277 -3.58 16.87 -3.28
CA ALA A 277 -4.09 17.83 -2.30
C ALA A 277 -3.13 19.00 -2.10
N ILE A 278 -1.82 18.74 -2.05
CA ILE A 278 -0.78 19.78 -1.95
C ILE A 278 -0.76 20.63 -3.22
N GLY A 279 -0.79 20.03 -4.41
CA GLY A 279 -0.76 20.76 -5.69
C GLY A 279 -1.99 21.62 -5.96
N ARG A 280 -3.07 21.44 -5.19
CA ARG A 280 -4.27 22.27 -5.24
C ARG A 280 -4.25 23.49 -4.32
N ARG A 281 -3.29 23.57 -3.41
CA ARG A 281 -3.08 24.73 -2.53
C ARG A 281 -2.22 25.77 -3.20
#